data_AF-A0AAE9NBE5-F1
#
_entry.id   AF-A0AAE9NBE5-F1
#
_cell.length_a   1.000
_cell.length_b   1.000
_cell.length_c   1.000
_cell.angle_alpha   90.00
_cell.angle_beta   90.00
_cell.angle_gamma   90.00
#
_symmetry.space_group_name_H-M   'P 1'
#
loop_
_entity.id
_entity.type
_entity.pdbx_description
1 polymer ?
#
loop_
_entity_poly.entity_id
_entity_poly.type
_entity_poly.pdbx_seq_one_letter_code
_entity_poly.pdbx_strand_id
1 'polypeptide(L)' 'MSCPYCCAETAEGALVCGDCGRDIAVPATLMAERDDLLRKRQELRDELKRARDEAEAFVRRRHSR' A
#
# COMPACT_ATOMS: atom_id res chain seq x y z
N MET A 1 4.23 19.45 -18.26
CA MET A 1 4.11 19.86 -16.84
C MET A 1 5.44 20.47 -16.37
N SER A 2 5.49 21.24 -15.28
CA SER A 2 6.76 21.79 -14.78
C SER A 2 7.33 20.91 -13.66
N CYS A 3 8.65 20.67 -13.69
CA CYS A 3 9.35 19.96 -12.64
C CYS A 3 9.24 20.71 -11.30
N PRO A 4 8.75 20.10 -10.21
CA PRO A 4 8.55 20.78 -8.93
C PRO A 4 9.85 21.17 -8.23
N TYR A 5 11.01 20.70 -8.73
CA TYR A 5 12.32 20.94 -8.11
C TYR A 5 13.14 22.01 -8.82
N CYS A 6 13.18 21.99 -10.16
CA CYS A 6 13.99 22.92 -10.95
C CYS A 6 13.18 23.79 -11.92
N CYS A 7 11.85 23.64 -11.92
CA CYS A 7 10.90 24.38 -12.75
C CYS A 7 11.03 24.17 -14.27
N ALA A 8 11.93 23.32 -14.75
CA ALA A 8 12.06 22.97 -16.16
C ALA A 8 10.76 22.35 -16.71
N GLU A 9 10.46 22.60 -17.99
CA GLU A 9 9.35 21.93 -18.65
C GLU A 9 9.67 20.44 -18.83
N THR A 10 8.67 19.61 -18.56
CA THR A 10 8.77 18.15 -18.64
C THR A 10 7.62 17.60 -19.46
N ALA A 11 7.92 16.57 -20.24
CA ALA A 11 6.92 15.85 -21.02
C ALA A 11 5.81 15.31 -20.12
N GLU A 12 4.60 15.24 -20.66
CA GLU A 12 3.48 14.63 -19.95
C GLU A 12 3.78 13.14 -19.66
N GLY A 13 3.55 12.72 -18.42
CA GLY A 13 3.86 11.36 -17.98
C GLY A 13 5.35 11.09 -17.68
N ALA A 14 6.22 12.11 -17.73
CA ALA A 14 7.62 11.95 -17.34
C ALA A 14 7.74 11.52 -15.86
N LEU A 15 8.44 10.42 -15.62
CA LEU A 15 8.71 9.92 -14.27
C LEU A 15 9.90 10.62 -13.61
N VAL A 16 10.87 11.04 -14.45
CA VAL A 16 12.13 11.67 -14.04
C VAL A 16 12.29 12.96 -14.85
N CYS A 17 12.77 14.01 -14.20
CA CYS A 17 13.13 15.26 -14.87
C CYS A 17 14.45 15.08 -15.65
N GLY A 18 14.45 15.40 -16.94
CA GLY A 18 15.64 15.31 -17.79
C GLY A 18 16.76 16.29 -17.40
N ASP A 19 16.41 17.45 -16.84
CA ASP A 19 17.37 18.50 -16.49
C ASP A 19 18.05 18.28 -15.14
N CYS A 20 17.27 17.96 -14.09
CA CYS A 20 17.80 17.83 -12.73
C CYS A 20 17.90 16.39 -12.23
N GLY A 21 17.44 15.41 -13.02
CA GLY A 21 17.58 13.98 -12.74
C GLY A 21 16.72 13.46 -11.58
N ARG A 22 15.81 14.26 -11.03
CA ARG A 22 14.95 13.86 -9.91
C ARG A 22 13.69 13.15 -10.39
N ASP A 23 13.25 12.17 -9.62
CA ASP A 23 11.93 11.56 -9.77
C ASP A 23 10.85 12.61 -9.48
N ILE A 24 9.90 12.75 -10.38
CA ILE A 24 8.83 13.77 -10.33
C ILE A 24 7.42 13.17 -10.34
N ALA A 25 7.30 11.86 -10.59
CA ALA A 25 6.04 11.14 -10.54
C ALA A 25 6.27 9.68 -10.12
N VAL A 26 5.25 9.07 -9.53
CA VAL A 26 5.23 7.65 -9.21
C VAL A 26 4.62 6.88 -10.38
N PRO A 27 5.28 5.83 -10.91
CA PRO A 27 4.71 4.98 -11.96
C PRO A 27 3.37 4.37 -11.55
N ALA A 28 2.42 4.33 -12.49
CA ALA A 28 1.10 3.74 -12.26
C ALA A 28 1.16 2.27 -11.80
N THR A 29 2.17 1.52 -12.25
CA THR A 29 2.41 0.13 -11.83
C THR A 29 2.70 0.01 -10.34
N LEU A 30 3.51 0.92 -9.77
CA LEU A 30 3.80 0.92 -8.33
C LEU A 30 2.58 1.34 -7.50
N MET A 31 1.74 2.23 -8.04
CA MET A 31 0.47 2.58 -7.39
C MET A 31 -0.49 1.38 -7.35
N ALA A 32 -0.60 0.63 -8.46
CA ALA A 32 -1.41 -0.58 -8.51
C ALA A 32 -0.88 -1.65 -7.55
N GLU A 33 0.43 -1.86 -7.49
CA GLU A 33 1.04 -2.79 -6.55
C GLU A 33 0.78 -2.40 -5.09
N ARG A 34 0.91 -1.12 -4.74
CA ARG A 34 0.56 -0.61 -3.41
C ARG A 34 -0.90 -0.95 -3.06
N ASP A 35 -1.83 -0.71 -3.98
CA ASP A 35 -3.25 -0.93 -3.74
C ASP A 35 -3.56 -2.42 -3.54
N ASP A 36 -2.89 -3.29 -4.30
CA ASP A 36 -2.95 -4.74 -4.12
C ASP A 36 -2.41 -5.18 -2.75
N LEU A 37 -1.29 -4.62 -2.31
CA LEU A 37 -0.70 -4.91 -1.01
C LEU A 37 -1.60 -4.43 0.14
N LEU A 38 -2.24 -3.27 0.00
CA LEU A 38 -3.19 -2.76 0.99
C LEU A 38 -4.40 -3.69 1.14
N ARG A 39 -4.92 -4.21 0.03
CA ARG A 39 -6.01 -5.20 0.02
C ARG A 39 -5.60 -6.51 0.70
N LYS A 40 -4.47 -7.11 0.31
CA LYS A 40 -3.94 -8.33 0.94
C LYS A 40 -3.74 -8.16 2.45
N ARG A 41 -3.21 -7.01 2.87
CA ARG A 41 -3.02 -6.68 4.29
C ARG A 41 -4.37 -6.65 5.02
N GLN A 42 -5.41 -6.08 4.41
CA GLN A 42 -6.73 -6.03 5.04
C GLN A 42 -7.31 -7.44 5.20
N GLU A 43 -7.24 -8.26 4.16
CA GLU A 43 -7.70 -9.67 4.19
C GLU A 43 -7.02 -10.47 5.32
N LEU A 44 -5.69 -10.34 5.45
CA LEU A 44 -4.93 -11.00 6.51
C LEU A 44 -5.29 -10.50 7.92
N ARG A 45 -5.60 -9.20 8.07
CA ARG A 45 -6.04 -8.66 9.37
C ARG A 45 -7.40 -9.21 9.77
N ASP A 46 -8.30 -9.35 8.81
CA ASP A 46 -9.63 -9.91 9.05
C ASP A 46 -9.55 -11.41 9.38
N GLU A 47 -8.67 -12.16 8.71
CA GLU A 47 -8.39 -13.56 9.03
C GLU A 47 -7.81 -13.74 10.43
N LEU A 48 -6.81 -12.93 10.77
CA LEU A 48 -6.20 -12.96 12.10
C LEU A 48 -7.21 -12.66 13.20
N LYS A 49 -8.10 -11.70 12.97
CA LYS A 49 -9.18 -11.36 13.91
C LYS A 49 -10.10 -12.56 14.13
N ARG A 50 -10.57 -13.22 13.06
CA ARG A 50 -11.43 -14.41 13.15
C ARG A 50 -10.75 -15.53 13.93
N ALA A 51 -9.50 -15.84 13.59
CA ALA A 51 -8.74 -16.89 14.28
C ALA A 51 -8.56 -16.60 15.78
N ARG A 52 -8.32 -15.33 16.14
CA ARG A 52 -8.22 -14.91 17.54
C ARG A 52 -9.55 -15.07 18.28
N ASP A 53 -10.65 -14.65 17.67
CA ASP A 53 -11.99 -14.75 18.26
C ASP A 53 -12.39 -16.23 18.45
N GLU A 54 -12.07 -17.10 17.50
CA GLU A 54 -12.29 -18.55 17.58
C GLU A 54 -11.47 -19.20 18.70
N ALA A 55 -10.18 -18.85 18.81
CA ALA A 55 -9.31 -19.33 19.88
C ALA A 55 -9.83 -18.89 21.25
N GLU A 56 -10.24 -17.63 21.39
CA GLU A 56 -10.82 -17.10 22.62
C GLU A 56 -12.12 -17.83 23.00
N ALA A 57 -12.99 -18.09 22.03
CA ALA A 57 -14.21 -18.87 22.25
C ALA A 57 -13.91 -20.32 22.67
N PHE A 58 -12.86 -20.94 22.14
CA PHE A 58 -12.42 -22.27 22.57
C PHE A 58 -11.92 -22.27 24.02
N VAL A 59 -11.06 -21.32 24.38
CA VAL A 59 -10.53 -21.17 25.75
C VAL A 59 -11.67 -20.95 26.75
N ARG A 60 -12.60 -20.04 26.45
CA ARG A 60 -13.77 -19.78 27.30
C ARG A 60 -14.60 -21.05 27.52
N ARG A 61 -14.91 -21.80 26.46
CA ARG A 61 -15.66 -23.07 26.55
C ARG A 61 -14.95 -24.12 27.41
N ARG A 62 -13.62 -24.18 27.36
CA ARG A 62 -12.82 -25.09 28.20
C ARG A 62 -12.88 -24.70 29.69
N HIS A 63 -12.84 -23.41 30.00
CA HIS A 63 -12.86 -22.93 31.39
C HIS A 63 -14.25 -23.00 32.05
N SER A 64 -15.31 -23.13 31.25
CA SER A 64 -16.69 -23.29 31.72
C SER A 64 -17.12 -24.74 31.97
N ARG A 65 -16.24 -25.72 31.75
CA ARG A 65 -16.44 -27.15 32.05
C ARG A 65 -15.58 -27.56 33.23
#